data_AF-A0A2H0P0Z5-F1
#
_entry.id   AF-A0A2H0P0Z5-F1
#
_cell.length_a   1.000
_cell.length_b   1.000
_cell.length_c   1.000
_cell.angle_alpha   90.00
_cell.angle_beta   90.00
_cell.angle_gamma   90.00
#
_symmetry.space_group_name_H-M   'P 1'
#
loop_
_entity.id
_entity.type
_entity.pdbx_description
1 polymer ?
#
loop_
_entity_poly.entity_id
_entity_poly.type
_entity_poly.pdbx_seq_one_letter_code
_entity_poly.pdbx_strand_id
1 'polypeptide(L)'
;MTPPEANLLEEKLVELERRFTDSAREIKELRALIPRAAQRELEEIKDEWHGVHYKWWIFTLAGALLMFCLSYALYTKLGWVADQRALPAGNDWLLRRLPLVNTLPILSWGWFALHLYAVGAAVAYSPRRIPFLIFLLTVYMVVRTAFVFLSPIGAPAGMVDMRLHDAIFSRILGTWTFMNEFVFSGHTAIPFLFFLFFKTPGLKRLMLAGSLVMAAAVLLSRNHYSVDVIAAFFMAYSVYALSKAGYERLLEPLFRTTSA
;
A
#
# COMPACT_ATOMS: atom_id res chain seq x y z
N MET A 1 -6.72 -69.06 6.96
CA MET A 1 -7.48 -67.80 7.17
C MET A 1 -6.46 -66.73 7.49
N THR A 2 -6.13 -65.86 6.52
CA THR A 2 -5.29 -64.68 6.79
C THR A 2 -6.01 -63.77 7.80
N PRO A 3 -5.32 -63.18 8.79
CA PRO A 3 -5.99 -62.43 9.83
C PRO A 3 -6.58 -61.13 9.27
N PRO A 4 -7.77 -60.69 9.73
CA PRO A 4 -8.45 -59.50 9.23
C PRO A 4 -7.64 -58.20 9.30
N GLU A 5 -6.62 -58.13 10.17
CA GLU A 5 -5.69 -56.99 10.23
C GLU A 5 -4.73 -56.92 9.03
N ALA A 6 -4.29 -58.06 8.49
CA ALA A 6 -3.37 -58.08 7.35
C ALA A 6 -4.03 -57.53 6.09
N ASN A 7 -5.30 -57.91 5.84
CA ASN A 7 -6.09 -57.40 4.72
C ASN A 7 -6.36 -55.89 4.87
N LEU A 8 -6.63 -55.41 6.08
CA LEU A 8 -6.84 -53.98 6.35
C LEU A 8 -5.56 -53.16 6.10
N LEU A 9 -4.40 -53.71 6.47
CA LEU A 9 -3.10 -53.08 6.24
C LEU A 9 -2.75 -53.06 4.75
N GLU A 10 -3.02 -54.14 4.00
CA GLU A 10 -2.86 -54.17 2.53
C GLU A 10 -3.78 -53.14 1.85
N GLU A 11 -5.04 -53.03 2.26
CA GLU A 11 -5.97 -52.06 1.68
C GLU A 11 -5.53 -50.61 1.94
N LYS A 12 -5.01 -50.32 3.15
CA LYS A 12 -4.40 -49.02 3.47
C LYS A 12 -3.12 -48.76 2.68
N LEU A 13 -2.30 -49.78 2.45
CA LEU A 13 -1.08 -49.67 1.65
C LEU A 13 -1.41 -49.30 0.20
N VAL A 14 -2.38 -50.00 -0.41
CA VAL A 14 -2.84 -49.74 -1.78
C VAL A 14 -3.43 -48.34 -1.92
N GLU A 15 -4.23 -47.88 -0.95
CA GLU A 15 -4.76 -46.51 -0.96
C GLU A 15 -3.66 -45.45 -0.82
N LEU A 16 -2.63 -45.70 0.00
CA LEU A 16 -1.47 -44.83 0.14
C LEU A 16 -0.63 -44.77 -1.15
N GLU A 17 -0.39 -45.92 -1.79
CA GLU A 17 0.32 -46.00 -3.07
C GLU A 17 -0.44 -45.27 -4.19
N ARG A 18 -1.77 -45.41 -4.23
CA ARG A 18 -2.63 -44.69 -5.16
C ARG A 18 -2.53 -43.17 -4.96
N ARG A 19 -2.68 -42.70 -3.72
CA ARG A 19 -2.53 -41.27 -3.36
C ARG A 19 -1.15 -40.72 -3.70
N PHE A 20 -0.10 -41.50 -3.49
CA PHE A 20 1.27 -41.09 -3.84
C PHE A 20 1.42 -40.94 -5.35
N THR A 21 0.86 -41.88 -6.12
CA THR A 21 0.87 -41.85 -7.59
C THR A 21 0.07 -40.66 -8.14
N ASP A 22 -1.13 -40.41 -7.61
CA ASP A 22 -1.94 -39.25 -7.97
C ASP A 22 -1.23 -37.94 -7.63
N SER A 23 -0.64 -37.83 -6.43
CA SER A 23 0.14 -36.64 -6.02
C SER A 23 1.35 -36.43 -6.94
N ALA A 24 2.06 -37.49 -7.32
CA ALA A 24 3.17 -37.40 -8.25
C ALA A 24 2.74 -36.91 -9.64
N ARG A 25 1.56 -37.33 -10.11
CA ARG A 25 0.96 -36.83 -11.36
C ARG A 25 0.62 -35.34 -11.25
N GLU A 26 -0.06 -34.92 -10.19
CA GLU A 26 -0.39 -33.51 -9.95
C GLU A 26 0.86 -32.62 -9.88
N ILE A 27 1.91 -33.06 -9.18
CA ILE A 27 3.19 -32.34 -9.13
C ILE A 27 3.81 -32.20 -10.52
N LYS A 28 3.76 -33.26 -11.34
CA LYS A 28 4.28 -33.23 -12.72
C LYS A 28 3.47 -32.28 -13.60
N GLU A 29 2.15 -32.27 -13.48
CA GLU A 29 1.26 -31.35 -14.18
C GLU A 29 1.52 -29.89 -13.77
N LEU A 30 1.61 -29.60 -12.47
CA LEU A 30 1.95 -28.27 -11.96
C LEU A 30 3.33 -27.82 -12.45
N ARG A 31 4.35 -28.69 -12.43
CA ARG A 31 5.68 -28.39 -12.97
C ARG A 31 5.66 -28.07 -14.47
N ALA A 32 4.78 -28.70 -15.24
CA ALA A 32 4.60 -28.40 -16.66
C ALA A 32 3.84 -27.08 -16.90
N LEU A 33 3.03 -26.64 -15.94
CA LEU A 33 2.28 -25.38 -15.98
C LEU A 33 3.11 -24.17 -15.56
N ILE A 34 4.10 -24.31 -14.66
CA ILE A 34 4.96 -23.20 -14.19
C ILE A 34 5.61 -22.41 -15.35
N PRO A 35 6.26 -23.04 -16.36
CA PRO A 35 6.85 -22.32 -17.47
C PRO A 35 5.82 -21.55 -18.30
N ARG A 36 4.62 -22.14 -18.48
CA ARG A 36 3.52 -21.51 -19.21
C ARG A 36 2.92 -20.33 -18.45
N ALA A 37 2.83 -20.42 -17.12
CA ALA A 37 2.41 -19.32 -16.26
C ALA A 37 3.42 -18.16 -16.31
N ALA A 38 4.72 -18.46 -16.19
CA ALA A 38 5.78 -17.46 -16.32
C ALA A 38 5.80 -16.80 -17.72
N GLN A 39 5.60 -17.58 -18.79
CA GLN A 39 5.48 -17.05 -20.14
C GLN A 39 4.27 -16.12 -20.31
N ARG A 40 3.12 -16.46 -19.72
CA ARG A 40 1.94 -15.59 -19.73
C ARG A 40 2.21 -14.27 -19.00
N GLU A 41 2.85 -14.31 -17.83
CA GLU A 41 3.23 -13.08 -17.12
C GLU A 41 4.18 -12.20 -17.96
N LEU A 42 5.14 -12.81 -18.65
CA LEU A 42 6.06 -12.09 -19.56
C LEU A 42 5.32 -11.45 -20.75
N GLU A 43 4.40 -12.17 -21.37
CA GLU A 43 3.58 -11.63 -22.47
C GLU A 43 2.65 -10.51 -21.97
N GLU A 44 2.06 -10.63 -20.78
CA GLU A 44 1.24 -9.57 -20.16
C GLU A 44 2.07 -8.29 -19.89
N ILE A 45 3.29 -8.43 -19.37
CA ILE A 45 4.20 -7.29 -19.15
C ILE A 45 4.59 -6.64 -20.48
N LYS A 46 4.82 -7.44 -21.53
CA LYS A 46 5.13 -6.94 -22.87
C LYS A 46 3.92 -6.21 -23.49
N ASP A 47 2.73 -6.75 -23.30
CA ASP A 47 1.46 -6.15 -23.76
C ASP A 47 1.15 -4.82 -23.05
N GLU A 48 1.61 -4.62 -21.81
CA GLU A 48 1.47 -3.32 -21.13
C GLU A 48 2.06 -2.16 -21.93
N TRP A 49 3.14 -2.40 -22.68
CA TRP A 49 3.81 -1.39 -23.50
C TRP A 49 3.25 -1.28 -24.92
N HIS A 50 2.44 -2.25 -25.37
CA HIS A 50 1.78 -2.18 -26.66
C HIS A 50 0.68 -1.09 -26.65
N GLY A 51 0.69 -0.23 -27.67
CA GLY A 51 -0.27 0.87 -27.81
C GLY A 51 0.00 2.10 -26.91
N VAL A 52 1.26 2.29 -26.48
CA VAL A 52 1.70 3.47 -25.74
C VAL A 52 2.65 4.32 -26.58
N HIS A 53 2.33 5.60 -26.76
CA HIS A 53 3.25 6.58 -27.33
C HIS A 53 4.34 6.94 -26.31
N TYR A 54 5.49 6.26 -26.36
CA TYR A 54 6.54 6.37 -25.35
C TYR A 54 6.98 7.83 -25.03
N LYS A 55 7.11 8.71 -26.04
CA LYS A 55 7.47 10.12 -25.81
C LYS A 55 6.43 10.85 -24.96
N TRP A 56 5.16 10.67 -25.29
CA TRP A 56 4.04 11.26 -24.56
C TRP A 56 3.85 10.63 -23.18
N TRP A 57 4.13 9.34 -23.05
CA TRP A 57 4.14 8.66 -21.76
C TRP A 57 5.22 9.22 -20.84
N ILE A 58 6.46 9.38 -21.34
CA ILE A 58 7.57 9.99 -20.58
C ILE A 58 7.23 11.44 -20.20
N PHE A 59 6.69 12.23 -21.13
CA PHE A 59 6.27 13.60 -20.86
C PHE A 59 5.19 13.66 -19.77
N THR A 60 4.18 12.81 -19.88
CA THR A 60 3.09 12.69 -18.88
C THR A 60 3.64 12.26 -17.52
N LEU A 61 4.56 11.29 -17.51
CA LEU A 61 5.22 10.83 -16.29
C LEU A 61 6.03 11.95 -15.63
N ALA A 62 6.83 12.69 -16.41
CA ALA A 62 7.63 13.80 -15.92
C ALA A 62 6.74 14.92 -15.34
N GLY A 63 5.65 15.26 -16.03
CA GLY A 63 4.66 16.21 -15.53
C GLY A 63 3.99 15.74 -14.23
N ALA A 64 3.57 14.48 -14.17
CA ALA A 64 2.97 13.91 -12.96
C ALA A 64 3.97 13.90 -11.79
N LEU A 65 5.23 13.57 -12.05
CA LEU A 65 6.30 13.57 -11.04
C LEU A 65 6.60 14.97 -10.53
N LEU A 66 6.67 15.96 -11.42
CA LEU A 66 6.83 17.37 -11.03
C LEU A 66 5.67 17.81 -10.12
N MET A 67 4.43 17.52 -10.50
CA MET A 67 3.25 17.85 -9.71
C MET A 67 3.26 17.13 -8.35
N PHE A 68 3.71 15.88 -8.31
CA PHE A 68 3.89 15.14 -7.07
C PHE A 68 4.91 15.84 -6.15
N CYS A 69 6.09 16.16 -6.66
CA CYS A 69 7.13 16.88 -5.91
C CYS A 69 6.65 18.23 -5.37
N LEU A 70 5.92 19.00 -6.18
CA LEU A 70 5.32 20.27 -5.76
C LEU A 70 4.25 20.06 -4.67
N SER A 71 3.40 19.04 -4.80
CA SER A 71 2.39 18.70 -3.79
C SER A 71 3.02 18.25 -2.47
N TYR A 72 4.14 17.51 -2.53
CA TYR A 72 4.90 17.09 -1.36
C TYR A 72 5.59 18.28 -0.68
N ALA A 73 6.18 19.20 -1.43
CA ALA A 73 6.75 20.42 -0.89
C ALA A 73 5.68 21.29 -0.19
N LEU A 74 4.48 21.39 -0.79
CA LEU A 74 3.34 22.08 -0.19
C LEU A 74 2.89 21.40 1.11
N TYR A 75 2.78 20.07 1.11
CA TYR A 75 2.46 19.27 2.29
C TYR A 75 3.42 19.54 3.45
N THR A 76 4.72 19.43 3.20
CA THR A 76 5.75 19.64 4.22
C THR A 76 5.70 21.06 4.78
N LYS A 77 5.52 22.07 3.91
CA LYS A 77 5.43 23.47 4.34
C LYS A 77 4.20 23.72 5.21
N LEU A 78 3.02 23.26 4.78
CA LEU A 78 1.78 23.47 5.54
C LEU A 78 1.69 22.58 6.78
N GLY A 79 2.27 21.38 6.75
CA GLY A 79 2.42 20.51 7.91
C GLY A 79 3.30 21.15 8.98
N TRP A 80 4.40 21.79 8.59
CA TRP A 80 5.23 22.57 9.51
C TRP A 80 4.47 23.74 10.15
N VAL A 81 3.71 24.50 9.36
CA VAL A 81 2.85 25.57 9.90
C VAL A 81 1.79 25.01 10.85
N ALA A 82 1.20 23.86 10.52
CA ALA A 82 0.21 23.20 11.37
C ALA A 82 0.81 22.76 12.71
N ASP A 83 2.06 22.29 12.71
CA ASP A 83 2.80 21.82 13.89
C ASP A 83 3.09 22.93 14.90
N GLN A 84 3.30 24.17 14.42
CA GLN A 84 3.57 25.33 15.27
C GLN A 84 2.33 25.85 16.01
N ARG A 85 1.13 25.35 15.67
CA ARG A 85 -0.11 25.77 16.34
C ARG A 85 -0.28 25.02 17.66
N ALA A 86 -0.65 25.76 18.70
CA ALA A 86 -1.11 25.17 19.95
C ALA A 86 -2.52 24.58 19.76
N LEU A 87 -2.60 23.30 19.41
CA LEU A 87 -3.86 22.59 19.17
C LEU A 87 -4.21 21.68 20.36
N PRO A 88 -5.48 21.64 20.80
CA PRO A 88 -5.90 20.76 21.87
C PRO A 88 -5.85 19.29 21.44
N ALA A 89 -5.51 18.40 22.38
CA ALA A 89 -5.63 16.96 22.17
C ALA A 89 -7.11 16.53 22.17
N GLY A 90 -7.48 15.65 21.25
CA GLY A 90 -8.81 15.06 21.16
C GLY A 90 -9.05 13.99 22.23
N ASN A 91 -10.32 13.82 22.62
CA ASN A 91 -10.71 12.80 23.57
C ASN A 91 -11.20 11.52 22.85
N ASP A 92 -10.29 10.58 22.62
CA ASP A 92 -10.60 9.33 21.91
C ASP A 92 -10.96 8.19 22.88
N TRP A 93 -12.18 7.66 22.74
CA TRP A 93 -12.69 6.59 23.60
C TRP A 93 -11.99 5.24 23.37
N LEU A 94 -11.70 4.88 22.12
CA LEU A 94 -11.11 3.60 21.76
C LEU A 94 -9.61 3.61 22.09
N LEU A 95 -8.92 4.67 21.69
CA LEU A 95 -7.47 4.81 21.86
C LEU A 95 -7.04 4.73 23.34
N ARG A 96 -7.86 5.28 24.26
CA ARG A 96 -7.61 5.23 25.70
C ARG A 96 -7.70 3.81 26.30
N ARG A 97 -8.37 2.88 25.63
CA ARG A 97 -8.51 1.48 26.08
C ARG A 97 -7.45 0.55 25.51
N LEU A 98 -6.73 1.00 24.48
CA LEU A 98 -5.65 0.24 23.89
C LEU A 98 -4.37 0.38 24.71
N PRO A 99 -3.58 -0.70 24.84
CA PRO A 99 -2.28 -0.63 25.48
C PRO A 99 -1.35 0.27 24.65
N LEU A 100 -0.49 1.01 25.35
CA LEU A 100 0.59 1.75 24.70
C LEU A 100 1.74 0.79 24.41
N VAL A 101 2.03 0.56 23.13
CA VAL A 101 3.12 -0.31 22.68
C VAL A 101 3.98 0.48 21.69
N ASN A 102 5.30 0.41 21.87
CA ASN A 102 6.23 1.01 20.91
C ASN A 102 6.27 0.17 19.62
N THR A 103 5.45 0.57 18.65
CA THR A 103 5.38 -0.03 17.31
C THR A 103 6.14 0.80 16.27
N LEU A 104 6.98 1.76 16.68
CA LEU A 104 7.70 2.66 15.77
C LEU A 104 8.54 1.94 14.71
N PRO A 105 9.25 0.82 15.00
CA PRO A 105 9.97 0.11 13.95
C PRO A 105 9.06 -0.40 12.83
N ILE A 106 7.84 -0.80 13.16
CA ILE A 106 6.83 -1.22 12.17
C ILE A 106 6.34 0.02 11.40
N LEU A 107 6.02 1.11 12.10
CA LEU A 107 5.53 2.35 11.48
C LEU A 107 6.55 3.02 10.57
N SER A 108 7.83 2.92 10.87
CA SER A 108 8.89 3.54 10.08
C SER A 108 9.44 2.57 9.04
N TRP A 109 10.16 1.54 9.47
CA TRP A 109 10.83 0.59 8.56
C TRP A 109 9.85 -0.31 7.84
N GLY A 110 8.81 -0.81 8.52
CA GLY A 110 7.79 -1.64 7.91
C GLY A 110 7.00 -0.88 6.84
N TRP A 111 6.62 0.36 7.14
CA TRP A 111 5.94 1.24 6.18
C TRP A 111 6.85 1.58 4.98
N PHE A 112 8.12 1.94 5.24
CA PHE A 112 9.09 2.23 4.18
C PHE A 112 9.34 1.00 3.28
N ALA A 113 9.52 -0.18 3.87
CA ALA A 113 9.69 -1.43 3.13
C ALA A 113 8.46 -1.73 2.25
N LEU A 114 7.26 -1.49 2.76
CA LEU A 114 6.02 -1.68 2.00
C LEU A 114 5.94 -0.71 0.81
N HIS A 115 6.38 0.53 0.97
CA HIS A 115 6.44 1.52 -0.10
C HIS A 115 7.47 1.14 -1.17
N LEU A 116 8.68 0.80 -0.74
CA LEU A 116 9.74 0.39 -1.65
C LEU A 116 9.33 -0.85 -2.46
N TYR A 117 8.72 -1.84 -1.79
CA TYR A 117 8.19 -3.03 -2.45
C TYR A 117 7.07 -2.68 -3.43
N ALA A 118 6.10 -1.84 -3.04
CA ALA A 118 5.01 -1.43 -3.91
C ALA A 118 5.52 -0.67 -5.14
N VAL A 119 6.45 0.29 -4.98
CA VAL A 119 7.03 1.01 -6.12
C VAL A 119 7.81 0.06 -7.02
N GLY A 120 8.64 -0.82 -6.46
CA GLY A 120 9.38 -1.83 -7.22
C GLY A 120 8.45 -2.76 -8.00
N ALA A 121 7.39 -3.26 -7.37
CA ALA A 121 6.38 -4.10 -8.01
C ALA A 121 5.61 -3.34 -9.10
N ALA A 122 5.27 -2.06 -8.88
CA ALA A 122 4.61 -1.24 -9.89
C ALA A 122 5.50 -1.01 -11.12
N VAL A 123 6.80 -0.79 -10.91
CA VAL A 123 7.78 -0.64 -12.00
C VAL A 123 7.97 -1.94 -12.76
N ALA A 124 8.07 -3.07 -12.05
CA ALA A 124 8.32 -4.38 -12.65
C ALA A 124 7.10 -4.95 -13.39
N TYR A 125 5.91 -4.81 -12.83
CA TYR A 125 4.71 -5.53 -13.27
C TYR A 125 3.57 -4.63 -13.79
N SER A 126 3.64 -3.32 -13.58
CA SER A 126 2.59 -2.40 -14.03
C SER A 126 3.12 -1.07 -14.59
N PRO A 127 4.19 -1.07 -15.42
CA PRO A 127 4.84 0.15 -15.87
C PRO A 127 3.89 1.12 -16.57
N ARG A 128 2.93 0.63 -17.36
CA ARG A 128 1.96 1.50 -18.07
C ARG A 128 1.16 2.37 -17.10
N ARG A 129 0.94 1.88 -15.88
CA ARG A 129 0.12 2.52 -14.85
C ARG A 129 0.92 3.36 -13.87
N ILE A 130 2.25 3.48 -14.03
CA ILE A 130 3.07 4.34 -13.16
C ILE A 130 2.59 5.81 -13.18
N PRO A 131 2.28 6.44 -14.34
CA PRO A 131 1.80 7.82 -14.31
C PRO A 131 0.48 7.96 -13.54
N PHE A 132 -0.39 6.95 -13.58
CA PHE A 132 -1.59 6.89 -12.74
C PHE A 132 -1.25 6.77 -11.26
N LEU A 133 -0.28 5.93 -10.88
CA LEU A 133 0.15 5.80 -9.49
C LEU A 133 0.65 7.13 -8.94
N ILE A 134 1.51 7.83 -9.70
CA ILE A 134 2.04 9.13 -9.29
C ILE A 134 0.91 10.16 -9.21
N PHE A 135 0.03 10.22 -10.20
CA PHE A 135 -1.14 11.12 -10.17
C PHE A 135 -2.06 10.85 -8.97
N LEU A 136 -2.32 9.58 -8.66
CA LEU A 136 -3.09 9.15 -7.49
C LEU A 136 -2.46 9.66 -6.20
N LEU A 137 -1.14 9.48 -6.04
CA LEU A 137 -0.40 9.96 -4.88
C LEU A 137 -0.37 11.49 -4.81
N THR A 138 -0.30 12.20 -5.94
CA THR A 138 -0.41 13.66 -5.99
C THR A 138 -1.76 14.16 -5.48
N VAL A 139 -2.87 13.61 -5.99
CA VAL A 139 -4.21 13.99 -5.53
C VAL A 139 -4.39 13.67 -4.04
N TYR A 140 -3.90 12.51 -3.61
CA TYR A 140 -3.86 12.14 -2.20
C TYR A 140 -3.12 13.18 -1.35
N MET A 141 -1.92 13.60 -1.76
CA MET A 141 -1.11 14.58 -1.02
C MET A 141 -1.83 15.93 -0.94
N VAL A 142 -2.45 16.39 -2.02
CA VAL A 142 -3.21 17.66 -2.02
C VAL A 142 -4.39 17.60 -1.05
N VAL A 143 -5.20 16.53 -1.11
CA VAL A 143 -6.34 16.34 -0.21
C VAL A 143 -5.86 16.24 1.23
N ARG A 144 -4.86 15.40 1.51
CA ARG A 144 -4.28 15.25 2.85
C ARG A 144 -3.77 16.58 3.40
N THR A 145 -3.08 17.37 2.59
CA THR A 145 -2.56 18.69 2.99
C THR A 145 -3.67 19.60 3.47
N ALA A 146 -4.80 19.64 2.77
CA ALA A 146 -5.96 20.43 3.18
C ALA A 146 -6.50 19.97 4.55
N PHE A 147 -6.64 18.67 4.77
CA PHE A 147 -7.13 18.13 6.05
C PHE A 147 -6.16 18.40 7.20
N VAL A 148 -4.86 18.14 7.02
CA VAL A 148 -3.83 18.40 8.04
C VAL A 148 -3.77 19.89 8.40
N PHE A 149 -3.78 20.77 7.38
CA PHE A 149 -3.73 22.20 7.61
C PHE A 149 -5.01 22.75 8.28
N LEU A 150 -6.19 22.29 7.88
CA LEU A 150 -7.46 22.77 8.45
C LEU A 150 -7.84 22.07 9.76
N SER A 151 -7.17 20.97 10.11
CA SER A 151 -7.44 20.21 11.33
C SER A 151 -7.28 21.08 12.59
N PRO A 152 -8.27 21.08 13.49
CA PRO A 152 -8.19 21.78 14.78
C PRO A 152 -7.62 20.91 15.90
N ILE A 153 -7.22 19.65 15.62
CA ILE A 153 -6.76 18.70 16.64
C ILE A 153 -5.25 18.53 16.65
N GLY A 154 -4.67 18.50 17.85
CA GLY A 154 -3.26 18.21 18.09
C GLY A 154 -3.00 16.75 18.42
N ALA A 155 -1.76 16.44 18.80
CA ALA A 155 -1.32 15.08 19.07
C ALA A 155 -2.09 14.33 20.17
N PRO A 156 -2.37 13.03 19.99
CA PRO A 156 -2.93 12.20 21.04
C PRO A 156 -2.05 12.20 22.29
N ALA A 157 -2.68 12.20 23.46
CA ALA A 157 -1.96 12.14 24.72
C ALA A 157 -1.17 10.83 24.87
N GLY A 158 0.13 10.94 25.18
CA GLY A 158 1.02 9.80 25.32
C GLY A 158 1.40 9.12 24.01
N MET A 159 1.36 9.86 22.89
CA MET A 159 1.94 9.44 21.61
C MET A 159 3.42 9.08 21.78
N VAL A 160 3.83 7.96 21.19
CA VAL A 160 5.25 7.59 21.12
C VAL A 160 5.93 8.45 20.06
N ASP A 161 6.82 9.33 20.50
CA ASP A 161 7.44 10.33 19.64
C ASP A 161 8.43 9.71 18.63
N MET A 162 8.06 9.74 17.35
CA MET A 162 8.89 9.26 16.25
C MET A 162 10.19 10.05 16.08
N ARG A 163 10.21 11.35 16.38
CA ARG A 163 11.41 12.20 16.24
C ARG A 163 12.52 11.77 17.18
N LEU A 164 12.15 11.30 18.37
CA LEU A 164 13.07 10.92 19.42
C LEU A 164 13.45 9.45 19.35
N HIS A 165 12.51 8.59 18.97
CA HIS A 165 12.64 7.14 19.13
C HIS A 165 12.80 6.37 17.82
N ASP A 166 12.70 7.03 16.66
CA ASP A 166 12.94 6.39 15.37
C ASP A 166 14.26 6.83 14.73
N ALA A 167 15.05 5.86 14.24
CA ALA A 167 16.36 6.14 13.64
C ALA A 167 16.29 6.92 12.31
N ILE A 168 15.25 6.71 11.50
CA ILE A 168 15.06 7.44 10.24
C ILE A 168 14.72 8.90 10.57
N PHE A 169 13.78 9.12 11.48
CA PHE A 169 13.35 10.46 11.83
C PHE A 169 14.42 11.24 12.60
N SER A 170 15.08 10.60 13.58
CA SER A 170 16.11 11.25 14.41
C SER A 170 17.41 11.55 13.66
N ARG A 171 17.83 10.72 12.70
CA ARG A 171 19.16 10.85 12.05
C ARG A 171 19.11 11.34 10.61
N ILE A 172 18.02 11.08 9.88
CA ILE A 172 17.95 11.36 8.44
C ILE A 172 17.03 12.56 8.18
N LEU A 173 15.83 12.57 8.75
CA LEU A 173 14.84 13.63 8.52
C LEU A 173 15.02 14.84 9.47
N GLY A 174 15.55 14.62 10.68
CA GLY A 174 15.90 15.69 11.62
C GLY A 174 14.73 16.63 11.91
N THR A 175 14.95 17.93 11.71
CA THR A 175 13.96 19.00 11.94
C THR A 175 12.81 19.03 10.93
N TRP A 176 12.80 18.19 9.88
CA TRP A 176 11.75 18.18 8.84
C TRP A 176 10.56 17.28 9.19
N THR A 177 10.34 17.06 10.48
CA THR A 177 9.37 16.11 11.01
C THR A 177 8.33 16.91 11.79
N PHE A 178 7.04 16.68 11.54
CA PHE A 178 5.94 17.35 12.24
C PHE A 178 5.06 16.33 12.95
N MET A 179 4.55 16.68 14.13
CA MET A 179 3.72 15.80 14.95
C MET A 179 2.24 15.98 14.62
N ASN A 180 1.79 17.19 14.34
CA ASN A 180 0.36 17.49 14.15
C ASN A 180 -0.20 17.11 12.75
N GLU A 181 -0.04 15.84 12.33
CA GLU A 181 -0.49 15.32 11.02
C GLU A 181 -1.55 14.21 11.10
N PHE A 182 -2.54 14.38 11.98
CA PHE A 182 -3.41 13.27 12.38
C PHE A 182 -4.56 12.96 11.40
N VAL A 183 -5.13 13.96 10.73
CA VAL A 183 -6.33 13.76 9.89
C VAL A 183 -5.98 13.63 8.41
N PHE A 184 -6.23 12.50 7.75
CA PHE A 184 -6.47 11.14 8.25
C PHE A 184 -5.14 10.35 8.28
N SER A 185 -5.13 9.06 8.63
CA SER A 185 -3.86 8.32 8.75
C SER A 185 -3.18 8.03 7.41
N GLY A 186 -1.94 8.52 7.22
CA GLY A 186 -1.17 8.27 6.01
C GLY A 186 -0.51 6.90 5.99
N HIS A 187 -0.10 6.44 7.17
CA HIS A 187 0.39 5.09 7.39
C HIS A 187 -0.62 4.02 6.97
N THR A 188 -1.92 4.31 7.17
CA THR A 188 -3.02 3.41 6.79
C THR A 188 -3.45 3.60 5.34
N ALA A 189 -3.64 4.87 4.92
CA ALA A 189 -4.24 5.22 3.64
C ALA A 189 -3.38 4.81 2.44
N ILE A 190 -2.07 5.07 2.46
CA ILE A 190 -1.23 4.83 1.27
C ILE A 190 -1.10 3.34 0.96
N PRO A 191 -0.84 2.44 1.92
CA PRO A 191 -0.93 1.00 1.68
C PRO A 191 -2.31 0.55 1.14
N PHE A 192 -3.39 1.17 1.62
CA PHE A 192 -4.73 0.88 1.08
C PHE A 192 -4.90 1.39 -0.36
N LEU A 193 -4.32 2.54 -0.71
CA LEU A 193 -4.26 3.02 -2.09
C LEU A 193 -3.48 2.05 -2.98
N PHE A 194 -2.37 1.46 -2.50
CA PHE A 194 -1.65 0.43 -3.24
C PHE A 194 -2.51 -0.83 -3.44
N PHE A 195 -3.30 -1.23 -2.44
CA PHE A 195 -4.28 -2.31 -2.59
C PHE A 195 -5.30 -2.01 -3.71
N LEU A 196 -5.79 -0.78 -3.81
CA LEU A 196 -6.71 -0.38 -4.89
C LEU A 196 -6.01 -0.24 -6.25
N PHE A 197 -4.74 0.14 -6.24
CA PHE A 197 -3.92 0.29 -7.45
C PHE A 197 -3.62 -1.06 -8.10
N PHE A 198 -3.09 -2.03 -7.35
CA PHE A 198 -2.69 -3.33 -7.91
C PHE A 198 -3.87 -4.17 -8.36
N LYS A 199 -3.66 -4.95 -9.43
CA LYS A 199 -4.65 -5.91 -9.96
C LYS A 199 -4.36 -7.34 -9.47
N THR A 200 -3.09 -7.71 -9.34
CA THR A 200 -2.66 -9.05 -8.95
C THR A 200 -3.15 -9.40 -7.55
N PRO A 201 -3.86 -10.53 -7.36
CA PRO A 201 -4.49 -10.85 -6.07
C PRO A 201 -3.48 -11.01 -4.92
N GLY A 202 -2.26 -11.48 -5.21
CA GLY A 202 -1.17 -11.56 -4.24
C GLY A 202 -0.76 -10.18 -3.72
N LEU A 203 -0.43 -9.25 -4.63
CA LEU A 203 -0.07 -7.87 -4.29
C LEU A 203 -1.20 -7.16 -3.54
N LYS A 204 -2.45 -7.32 -3.99
CA LYS A 204 -3.61 -6.75 -3.31
C LYS A 204 -3.70 -7.21 -1.85
N ARG A 205 -3.65 -8.52 -1.61
CA ARG A 205 -3.72 -9.08 -0.25
C ARG A 205 -2.57 -8.58 0.62
N LEU A 206 -1.35 -8.53 0.08
CA LEU A 206 -0.18 -8.02 0.81
C LEU A 206 -0.35 -6.55 1.19
N MET A 207 -0.78 -5.69 0.25
CA MET A 207 -0.98 -4.27 0.51
C MET A 207 -2.12 -4.02 1.51
N LEU A 208 -3.21 -4.78 1.42
CA LEU A 208 -4.32 -4.70 2.38
C LEU A 208 -3.89 -5.15 3.77
N ALA A 209 -3.20 -6.29 3.87
CA ALA A 209 -2.65 -6.76 5.14
C ALA A 209 -1.68 -5.73 5.74
N GLY A 210 -0.79 -5.16 4.91
CA GLY A 210 0.09 -4.07 5.30
C GLY A 210 -0.67 -2.85 5.84
N SER A 211 -1.74 -2.43 5.16
CA SER A 211 -2.62 -1.34 5.63
C SER A 211 -3.24 -1.63 7.00
N LEU A 212 -3.74 -2.85 7.21
CA LEU A 212 -4.33 -3.26 8.50
C LEU A 212 -3.28 -3.35 9.62
N VAL A 213 -2.07 -3.83 9.31
CA VAL A 213 -0.95 -3.83 10.26
C VAL A 213 -0.57 -2.39 10.63
N MET A 214 -0.49 -1.48 9.66
CA MET A 214 -0.22 -0.07 9.93
C MET A 214 -1.34 0.57 10.75
N ALA A 215 -2.60 0.28 10.44
CA ALA A 215 -3.76 0.74 11.22
C ALA A 215 -3.68 0.31 12.68
N ALA A 216 -3.33 -0.94 12.96
CA ALA A 216 -3.13 -1.42 14.33
C ALA A 216 -1.90 -0.74 14.98
N ALA A 217 -0.79 -0.64 14.26
CA ALA A 217 0.45 -0.08 14.77
C ALA A 217 0.28 1.39 15.18
N VAL A 218 -0.39 2.22 14.38
CA VAL A 218 -0.59 3.65 14.70
C VAL A 218 -1.47 3.86 15.91
N LEU A 219 -2.44 2.98 16.16
CA LEU A 219 -3.28 3.04 17.36
C LEU A 219 -2.52 2.61 18.60
N LEU A 220 -1.73 1.54 18.51
CA LEU A 220 -0.91 1.03 19.61
C LEU A 220 0.19 2.01 20.04
N SER A 221 0.78 2.77 19.11
CA SER A 221 1.73 3.84 19.45
C SER A 221 1.07 5.19 19.66
N ARG A 222 -0.27 5.28 19.55
CA ARG A 222 -1.05 6.52 19.59
C ARG A 222 -0.55 7.61 18.63
N ASN A 223 -0.02 7.21 17.47
CA ASN A 223 0.38 8.12 16.39
C ASN A 223 -0.80 8.58 15.53
N HIS A 224 -2.00 8.06 15.77
CA HIS A 224 -3.25 8.53 15.19
C HIS A 224 -4.43 8.28 16.13
N TYR A 225 -5.47 9.08 16.00
CA TYR A 225 -6.77 8.78 16.60
C TYR A 225 -7.47 7.66 15.83
N SER A 226 -8.38 6.95 16.49
CA SER A 226 -9.22 5.91 15.89
C SER A 226 -10.03 6.43 14.70
N VAL A 227 -10.54 7.67 14.80
CA VAL A 227 -11.27 8.31 13.70
C VAL A 227 -10.39 8.53 12.48
N ASP A 228 -9.10 8.84 12.66
CA ASP A 228 -8.16 9.05 11.55
C ASP A 228 -7.90 7.77 10.77
N VAL A 229 -7.84 6.63 11.48
CA VAL A 229 -7.63 5.30 10.89
C VAL A 229 -8.87 4.86 10.12
N ILE A 230 -10.06 5.05 10.69
CA ILE A 230 -11.31 4.71 10.00
C ILE A 230 -11.48 5.61 8.76
N ALA A 231 -11.31 6.93 8.94
CA ALA A 231 -11.40 7.90 7.85
C ALA A 231 -10.38 7.62 6.74
N ALA A 232 -9.22 7.06 7.07
CA ALA A 232 -8.20 6.72 6.07
C ALA A 232 -8.72 5.80 4.97
N PHE A 233 -9.51 4.77 5.31
CA PHE A 233 -10.04 3.85 4.31
C PHE A 233 -11.07 4.53 3.38
N PHE A 234 -11.98 5.33 3.94
CA PHE A 234 -13.01 6.04 3.16
C PHE A 234 -12.40 7.14 2.28
N MET A 235 -11.46 7.91 2.84
CA MET A 235 -10.81 9.00 2.11
C MET A 235 -9.88 8.45 1.03
N ALA A 236 -9.11 7.39 1.31
CA ALA A 236 -8.28 6.74 0.30
C ALA A 236 -9.13 6.17 -0.85
N TYR A 237 -10.26 5.51 -0.56
CA TYR A 237 -11.16 5.05 -1.61
C TYR A 237 -11.73 6.21 -2.44
N SER A 238 -12.17 7.29 -1.77
CA SER A 238 -12.71 8.48 -2.45
C SER A 238 -11.67 9.14 -3.35
N VAL A 239 -10.44 9.30 -2.85
CA VAL A 239 -9.30 9.80 -3.63
C VAL A 239 -9.02 8.89 -4.81
N TYR A 240 -9.00 7.57 -4.62
CA TYR A 240 -8.80 6.63 -5.72
C TYR A 240 -9.86 6.75 -6.81
N ALA A 241 -11.14 6.83 -6.44
CA ALA A 241 -12.24 6.98 -7.37
C ALA A 241 -12.13 8.30 -8.16
N LEU A 242 -11.85 9.41 -7.47
CA LEU A 242 -11.66 10.73 -8.08
C LEU A 242 -10.45 10.75 -9.02
N SER A 243 -9.30 10.23 -8.56
CA SER A 243 -8.08 10.15 -9.35
C SER A 243 -8.26 9.28 -10.57
N LYS A 244 -8.97 8.15 -10.46
CA LYS A 244 -9.25 7.28 -11.60
C LYS A 244 -10.07 8.02 -12.66
N ALA A 245 -11.19 8.62 -12.26
CA ALA A 245 -12.05 9.38 -13.17
C ALA A 245 -11.32 10.57 -13.82
N GLY A 246 -10.52 11.31 -13.04
CA GLY A 246 -9.72 12.43 -13.53
C GLY A 246 -8.61 11.98 -14.49
N TYR A 247 -7.91 10.89 -14.16
CA TYR A 247 -6.82 10.36 -14.97
C TYR A 247 -7.30 9.83 -16.32
N GLU A 248 -8.36 9.02 -16.33
CA GLU A 248 -8.97 8.44 -17.54
C GLU A 248 -9.46 9.54 -18.49
N ARG A 249 -9.93 10.67 -17.94
CA ARG A 249 -10.41 11.80 -18.73
C ARG A 249 -9.30 12.72 -19.25
N LEU A 250 -8.26 12.98 -18.44
CA LEU A 250 -7.32 14.08 -18.69
C LEU A 250 -5.93 13.63 -19.15
N LEU A 251 -5.40 12.55 -18.55
CA LEU A 251 -4.00 12.17 -18.71
C LEU A 251 -3.84 10.94 -19.60
N GLU A 252 -4.71 9.94 -19.42
CA GLU A 252 -4.66 8.70 -20.18
C GLU A 252 -4.77 8.87 -21.71
N PRO A 253 -5.64 9.75 -22.24
CA PRO A 253 -5.74 9.96 -23.69
C PRO A 253 -4.47 10.55 -24.33
N LEU A 254 -3.58 11.18 -23.55
CA LEU A 254 -2.40 11.86 -24.09
C LEU A 254 -1.35 10.90 -24.65
N PHE A 255 -1.31 9.67 -24.15
CA PHE A 255 -0.27 8.70 -24.51
C PHE A 255 -0.81 7.35 -24.97
N ARG A 256 -2.12 7.09 -24.88
CA ARG A 256 -2.73 5.90 -25.50
C ARG A 256 -2.92 6.16 -26.99
N THR A 257 -2.39 5.25 -27.83
CA THR A 257 -2.81 5.20 -29.23
C THR A 257 -4.26 4.74 -29.24
N THR A 258 -5.19 5.57 -29.72
CA THR A 258 -6.51 5.08 -30.09
C THR A 258 -6.30 3.95 -31.08
N SER A 259 -6.75 2.73 -30.78
CA SER A 259 -7.04 1.78 -31.83
C SER A 259 -8.21 2.37 -32.62
N ALA A 260 -7.89 3.05 -33.71
CA ALA A 260 -8.83 3.16 -34.82
C ALA A 260 -9.08 1.75 -35.37
#